data_AF-A0A7W0AT06-F1
#
_entry.id   AF-A0A7W0AT06-F1
#
_cell.length_a   1.000
_cell.length_b   1.000
_cell.length_c   1.000
_cell.angle_alpha   90.00
_cell.angle_beta   90.00
_cell.angle_gamma   90.00
#
_symmetry.space_group_name_H-M   'P 1'
#
loop_
_entity.id
_entity.type
_entity.pdbx_description
1 polymer ?
#
loop_
_entity_poly.entity_id
_entity_poly.type
_entity_poly.pdbx_seq_one_letter_code
_entity_poly.pdbx_strand_id
1 'polypeptide(L)'
;MSKKNILIRNVPESSFHQLHMKSNDYHFTSFNEFMLSQIENIVINDGLNLYQNKFAETLEKIVEQQKEILNNQKRIEINQLALKNKQIIVEELTTNWLHFMDDIDALAAERNAGEL
;
A
#
# COMPACT_ATOMS: atom_id res chain seq x y z
N MET A 1 15.94 38.00 18.80
CA MET A 1 14.56 37.69 18.37
C MET A 1 13.58 38.54 19.17
N SER A 2 12.53 39.06 18.54
CA SER A 2 11.45 39.78 19.23
C SER A 2 10.63 38.79 20.06
N LYS A 3 10.45 39.08 21.36
CA LYS A 3 9.63 38.26 22.25
C LYS A 3 8.17 38.67 22.08
N LYS A 4 7.32 37.73 21.66
CA LYS A 4 5.87 37.91 21.61
C LYS A 4 5.25 37.21 22.81
N ASN A 5 4.28 37.86 23.45
CA ASN A 5 3.56 37.31 24.60
C ASN A 5 2.11 37.06 24.20
N ILE A 6 1.57 35.92 24.63
CA ILE A 6 0.15 35.56 24.49
C ILE A 6 -0.40 35.43 25.91
N LEU A 7 -1.51 36.10 26.18
CA LEU A 7 -2.20 36.03 27.47
C LEU A 7 -3.53 35.30 27.29
N ILE A 8 -3.69 34.17 27.99
CA ILE A 8 -4.93 33.40 28.03
C ILE A 8 -5.62 33.72 29.36
N ARG A 9 -6.85 34.23 29.29
CA ARG A 9 -7.64 34.62 30.48
C ARG A 9 -8.78 33.62 30.70
N ASN A 10 -9.33 33.64 31.92
CA ASN A 10 -10.48 32.82 32.31
C ASN A 10 -10.24 31.32 32.16
N VAL A 11 -9.00 30.87 32.34
CA VAL A 11 -8.68 29.44 32.40
C VAL A 11 -9.09 28.91 33.77
N PRO A 12 -9.96 27.89 33.86
CA PRO A 12 -10.28 27.27 35.13
C PRO A 12 -9.01 26.69 35.78
N GLU A 13 -8.87 26.86 37.09
CA GLU A 13 -7.70 26.39 37.85
C GLU A 13 -7.47 24.88 37.65
N SER A 14 -8.55 24.11 37.62
CA SER A 14 -8.51 22.67 37.36
C SER A 14 -7.93 22.33 35.98
N SER A 15 -8.29 23.09 34.95
CA SER A 15 -7.76 22.93 33.59
C SER A 15 -6.29 23.33 33.52
N PHE A 16 -5.91 24.44 34.19
CA PHE A 16 -4.51 24.88 34.26
C PHE A 16 -3.63 23.82 34.92
N HIS A 17 -4.07 23.26 36.05
CA HIS A 17 -3.35 22.20 36.75
C HIS A 17 -3.21 20.93 35.91
N GLN A 18 -4.28 20.49 35.24
CA GLN A 18 -4.23 19.32 34.36
C GLN A 18 -3.26 19.50 33.19
N LEU A 19 -3.24 20.67 32.56
CA LEU A 19 -2.29 20.98 31.49
C LEU A 19 -0.85 20.94 32.02
N HIS A 20 -0.60 21.47 33.21
CA HIS A 20 0.72 21.42 33.84
C HIS A 20 1.16 20.00 34.18
N MET A 21 0.27 19.17 34.72
CA MET A 21 0.57 17.75 34.96
C MET A 21 0.92 17.05 33.65
N LYS A 22 0.14 17.27 32.58
CA LYS A 22 0.42 16.69 31.27
C LYS A 22 1.75 17.15 30.68
N SER A 23 2.10 18.43 30.83
CA SER A 23 3.41 18.94 30.44
C SER A 23 4.56 18.17 31.10
N ASN A 24 4.40 17.84 32.39
CA ASN A 24 5.41 17.08 33.14
C ASN A 24 5.41 15.60 32.75
N ASP A 25 4.24 14.98 32.59
CA ASP A 25 4.08 13.58 32.16
C ASP A 25 4.77 13.31 30.82
N TYR A 26 4.69 14.27 29.90
CA TYR A 26 5.33 14.20 28.58
C TYR A 26 6.76 14.77 28.56
N HIS A 27 7.32 15.13 29.72
CA HIS A 27 8.70 15.59 29.87
C HIS A 27 9.10 16.81 29.03
N PHE A 28 8.18 17.75 28.81
CA PHE A 28 8.51 19.01 28.15
C PHE A 28 9.43 19.88 29.01
N THR A 29 10.37 20.59 28.37
CA THR A 29 11.34 21.46 29.06
C THR A 29 10.66 22.63 29.76
N SER A 30 9.52 23.09 29.23
CA SER A 30 8.71 24.12 29.86
C SER A 30 7.23 23.98 29.52
N PHE A 31 6.37 24.52 30.39
CA PHE A 31 4.94 24.59 30.12
C PHE A 31 4.61 25.36 28.83
N ASN A 32 5.37 26.41 28.53
CA ASN A 32 5.18 27.18 27.30
C ASN A 32 5.49 26.37 26.04
N GLU A 33 6.54 25.54 26.09
CA GLU A 33 6.88 24.62 25.00
C GLU A 33 5.77 23.59 24.80
N PHE A 34 5.26 23.00 25.89
CA PHE A 34 4.11 22.11 25.84
C PHE A 34 2.91 22.81 25.18
N MET A 35 2.51 23.98 25.65
CA MET A 35 1.34 24.70 25.10
C MET A 35 1.50 25.04 23.62
N LEU A 36 2.69 25.47 23.19
CA LEU A 36 2.97 25.73 21.78
C LEU A 36 2.90 24.46 20.94
N SER A 37 3.46 23.35 21.42
CA SER A 37 3.38 22.06 20.71
C SER A 37 1.94 21.60 20.51
N GLN A 38 1.05 21.83 21.49
CA GLN A 38 -0.36 21.47 21.35
C GLN A 38 -1.07 22.35 20.31
N ILE A 39 -0.79 23.66 20.30
CA ILE A 39 -1.33 24.58 19.28
C ILE A 39 -0.82 24.21 17.88
N GLU A 40 0.48 23.95 17.74
CA GLU A 40 1.08 23.52 16.49
C GLU A 40 0.46 22.21 16.00
N ASN A 41 0.28 21.23 16.89
CA ASN A 41 -0.37 19.97 16.55
C ASN A 41 -1.80 20.18 16.04
N ILE A 42 -2.58 21.07 16.65
CA ILE A 42 -3.94 21.38 16.18
C ILE A 42 -3.90 22.01 14.79
N VAL A 43 -2.97 22.93 14.54
CA VAL A 43 -2.82 23.61 13.25
C VAL A 43 -2.32 22.66 12.15
N ILE A 44 -1.30 21.84 12.44
CA ILE A 44 -0.75 20.87 11.49
C ILE A 44 -1.81 19.83 11.10
N ASN A 45 -2.61 19.40 12.07
CA ASN A 45 -3.66 18.42 11.86
C ASN A 45 -4.91 19.03 11.21
N ASP A 46 -5.03 20.35 11.09
CA ASP A 46 -6.25 21.05 10.65
C ASP A 46 -7.49 20.66 11.48
N GLY A 47 -7.28 20.44 12.79
CA GLY A 47 -8.36 20.13 13.73
C GLY A 47 -7.92 19.48 15.04
N LEU A 48 -8.88 19.36 15.96
CA LEU A 48 -8.66 19.05 17.38
C LEU A 48 -8.60 17.55 17.71
N ASN A 49 -9.06 16.66 16.80
CA ASN A 49 -9.15 15.23 17.10
C ASN A 49 -8.83 14.35 15.88
N LEU A 50 -8.56 13.08 16.15
CA LEU A 50 -8.19 12.03 15.19
C LEU A 50 -9.20 11.82 14.05
N TYR A 51 -10.45 12.28 14.19
CA TYR A 51 -11.52 12.12 13.20
C TYR A 51 -11.76 13.39 12.38
N GLN A 52 -11.23 14.52 12.84
CA GLN A 52 -11.32 15.83 12.22
C GLN A 52 -9.91 16.32 11.96
N ASN A 53 -9.14 15.55 11.21
CA ASN A 53 -7.81 15.98 10.79
C ASN A 53 -7.42 15.40 9.43
N LYS A 54 -6.44 16.04 8.79
CA LYS A 54 -5.83 15.64 7.53
C LYS A 54 -5.31 14.19 7.54
N PHE A 55 -5.00 13.66 8.72
CA PHE A 55 -4.58 12.26 8.90
C PHE A 55 -5.73 11.28 8.62
N ALA A 56 -6.95 11.53 9.11
CA ALA A 56 -8.12 10.72 8.78
C ALA A 56 -8.42 10.70 7.27
N GLU A 57 -8.37 11.85 6.60
CA GLU A 57 -8.54 11.94 5.15
C GLU A 57 -7.45 11.17 4.39
N THR A 58 -6.22 11.22 4.89
CA THR A 58 -5.10 10.48 4.29
C THR A 58 -5.28 8.98 4.47
N LEU A 59 -5.76 8.52 5.63
CA LEU A 59 -6.09 7.13 5.89
C LEU A 59 -7.22 6.63 4.98
N GLU A 60 -8.28 7.42 4.81
CA GLU A 60 -9.38 7.07 3.91
C GLU A 60 -8.89 6.87 2.47
N LYS A 61 -8.06 7.78 1.97
CA LYS A 61 -7.42 7.65 0.64
C LYS A 61 -6.52 6.42 0.54
N ILE A 62 -5.74 6.10 1.58
CA ILE A 62 -4.91 4.89 1.60
C ILE A 62 -5.78 3.64 1.50
N VAL A 63 -6.87 3.57 2.26
CA VAL A 63 -7.80 2.42 2.24
C VAL A 63 -8.43 2.25 0.86
N GLU A 64 -8.81 3.35 0.21
CA GLU A 64 -9.34 3.31 -1.16
C GLU A 64 -8.31 2.81 -2.17
N GLN A 65 -7.07 3.32 -2.12
CA GLN A 65 -5.98 2.85 -2.97
C GLN A 65 -5.65 1.36 -2.76
N GLN A 66 -5.67 0.89 -1.50
CA GLN A 66 -5.46 -0.53 -1.20
C GLN A 66 -6.55 -1.42 -1.81
N LYS A 67 -7.80 -0.96 -1.82
CA LYS A 67 -8.91 -1.69 -2.47
C LYS A 67 -8.71 -1.79 -3.98
N GLU A 68 -8.21 -0.73 -4.61
CA GLU A 68 -7.90 -0.74 -6.05
C GLU A 68 -6.72 -1.66 -6.39
N ILE A 69 -5.64 -1.62 -5.60
CA ILE A 69 -4.50 -2.53 -5.72
C ILE A 69 -4.95 -3.99 -5.64
N LEU A 70 -5.78 -4.33 -4.65
CA LEU A 70 -6.29 -5.68 -4.46
C LEU A 70 -7.12 -6.14 -5.68
N ASN A 71 -7.95 -5.25 -6.24
CA ASN A 71 -8.74 -5.57 -7.42
C ASN A 71 -7.85 -5.82 -8.66
N ASN A 72 -6.81 -4.99 -8.84
CA ASN A 72 -5.85 -5.17 -9.92
C ASN A 72 -5.05 -6.47 -9.77
N GLN A 73 -4.64 -6.85 -8.55
CA GLN A 73 -3.97 -8.13 -8.27
C GLN A 73 -4.84 -9.32 -8.66
N LYS A 74 -6.12 -9.34 -8.27
CA LYS A 74 -7.06 -10.39 -8.68
C LYS A 74 -7.17 -10.53 -10.20
N ARG A 75 -7.24 -9.40 -10.91
CA ARG A 75 -7.28 -9.40 -12.38
C ARG A 75 -6.00 -9.98 -12.99
N ILE A 76 -4.84 -9.64 -12.42
CA ILE A 76 -3.54 -10.17 -12.85
C ILE A 76 -3.50 -11.69 -12.62
N GLU A 77 -3.92 -12.18 -11.46
CA GLU A 77 -3.95 -13.62 -11.15
C GLU A 77 -4.84 -14.41 -12.12
N ILE A 78 -6.04 -13.90 -12.43
CA ILE A 78 -6.94 -14.51 -13.42
C ILE A 78 -6.28 -14.57 -14.80
N ASN A 79 -5.63 -13.47 -15.22
CA ASN A 79 -4.95 -13.43 -16.51
C ASN A 79 -3.74 -14.38 -16.56
N GLN A 80 -2.99 -14.49 -15.47
CA GLN A 80 -1.87 -15.43 -15.36
C GLN A 80 -2.35 -16.88 -15.46
N LEU A 81 -3.47 -17.22 -14.81
CA LEU A 81 -4.07 -18.55 -14.93
C LEU A 81 -4.51 -18.84 -16.37
N ALA A 82 -5.14 -17.87 -17.03
CA ALA A 82 -5.55 -18.01 -18.43
C ALA A 82 -4.34 -18.17 -19.36
N LEU A 83 -3.26 -17.42 -19.14
CA LEU A 83 -2.01 -17.55 -19.89
C LEU A 83 -1.35 -18.91 -19.66
N LYS A 84 -1.31 -19.40 -18.42
CA LYS A 84 -0.77 -20.72 -18.09
C LYS A 84 -1.54 -21.83 -18.81
N ASN A 85 -2.86 -21.76 -18.86
CA ASN A 85 -3.67 -22.73 -19.60
C ASN A 85 -3.38 -22.69 -21.11
N LYS A 86 -3.23 -21.49 -21.69
CA LYS A 86 -2.83 -21.36 -23.10
C LYS A 86 -1.43 -21.93 -23.35
N GLN A 87 -0.51 -21.72 -22.42
CA GLN A 87 0.84 -22.26 -22.53
C GLN A 87 0.86 -23.79 -22.54
N ILE A 88 0.04 -24.43 -21.69
CA ILE A 88 -0.12 -25.90 -21.68
C ILE A 88 -0.60 -26.40 -23.05
N ILE A 89 -1.60 -25.75 -23.64
CA ILE A 89 -2.12 -26.13 -24.96
C ILE A 89 -1.04 -25.97 -26.04
N VAL A 90 -0.30 -24.85 -26.02
CA VAL A 90 0.78 -24.61 -26.99
C VAL A 90 1.90 -25.63 -26.84
N GLU A 91 2.26 -26.00 -25.60
CA GLU A 91 3.25 -27.04 -25.33
C GLU A 91 2.80 -28.38 -25.90
N GLU A 92 1.57 -28.82 -25.61
CA GLU A 92 1.01 -30.07 -26.14
C GLU A 92 0.99 -30.09 -27.68
N LEU A 93 0.52 -29.01 -28.31
CA LEU A 93 0.50 -28.90 -29.78
C LEU A 93 1.91 -28.95 -30.37
N THR A 94 2.87 -28.31 -29.73
CA THR A 94 4.27 -28.28 -30.19
C THR A 94 4.90 -29.67 -30.08
N THR A 95 4.71 -30.36 -28.95
CA THR A 95 5.19 -31.72 -28.75
C THR A 95 4.57 -32.70 -29.75
N ASN A 96 3.26 -32.61 -29.97
CA ASN A 96 2.57 -33.46 -30.96
C ASN A 96 3.08 -33.20 -32.38
N TRP A 97 3.35 -31.93 -32.74
CA TRP A 97 3.90 -31.60 -34.05
C TRP A 97 5.33 -32.15 -34.23
N LEU A 98 6.18 -32.08 -33.20
CA LEU A 98 7.53 -32.67 -33.26
C LEU A 98 7.47 -34.18 -33.46
N HIS A 99 6.62 -34.89 -32.71
CA HIS A 99 6.43 -36.33 -32.90
C HIS A 99 5.93 -36.68 -34.31
N PHE A 100 4.98 -35.91 -34.84
CA PHE A 100 4.51 -36.10 -36.21
C PHE A 100 5.63 -35.92 -37.25
N MET A 101 6.52 -34.95 -37.05
CA MET A 101 7.68 -34.76 -37.93
C MET A 101 8.68 -35.93 -37.83
N ASP A 102 8.96 -36.41 -36.61
CA ASP A 102 9.83 -37.57 -36.39
C ASP A 102 9.26 -38.84 -37.07
N ASP A 103 7.94 -39.06 -37.00
CA ASP A 103 7.26 -40.17 -37.65
C ASP A 103 7.35 -40.08 -39.18
N ILE A 104 7.21 -38.88 -39.75
CA ILE A 104 7.40 -38.64 -41.19
C ILE A 104 8.83 -38.99 -41.61
N ASP A 105 9.83 -38.53 -40.85
CA ASP A 105 11.24 -38.76 -41.16
C ASP A 105 11.59 -40.25 -41.05
N ALA A 106 11.03 -40.96 -40.06
CA ALA A 106 11.18 -42.41 -39.93
C ALA A 106 10.56 -43.17 -41.10
N LEU A 107 9.32 -42.83 -41.51
CA LEU A 107 8.66 -43.43 -42.67
C LEU A 107 9.42 -43.18 -43.97
N ALA A 108 9.98 -41.98 -44.15
CA ALA A 108 10.81 -41.66 -45.30
C ALA A 108 12.10 -42.50 -45.34
N ALA A 109 12.74 -42.69 -44.19
CA ALA A 109 13.93 -43.53 -44.06
C ALA A 109 13.63 -45.01 -44.36
N GLU A 110 12.53 -45.57 -43.82
CA GLU A 110 12.08 -46.94 -44.10
C GLU A 110 11.77 -47.15 -45.58
N ARG A 111 11.08 -46.19 -46.23
CA ARG A 111 10.79 -46.27 -47.66
C ARG A 111 12.07 -46.33 -48.50
N ASN A 112 13.06 -45.50 -48.17
CA ASN A 112 14.35 -45.48 -48.88
C ASN A 112 15.19 -46.75 -48.60
N ALA A 113 15.03 -47.38 -47.45
CA ALA A 113 15.72 -48.62 -47.10
C ALA A 113 15.09 -49.87 -47.75
N GLY A 114 13.79 -49.86 -48.04
CA GLY A 114 13.06 -50.95 -48.71
C GLY A 114 13.15 -50.95 -50.24
N GLU A 115 13.77 -49.94 -50.86
CA GLU A 115 14.03 -49.86 -52.31
C GLU A 115 15.44 -50.40 -52.71
N LEU A 116 16.14 -51.07 -51.79
CA LEU A 116 17.38 -51.84 -52.02
C LEU A 116 17.10 -53.35 -52.09
#